data_AF-A0A852X1C9-F1
#
_entry.id   AF-A0A852X1C9-F1
#
_cell.length_a   1.000
_cell.length_b   1.000
_cell.length_c   1.000
_cell.angle_alpha   90.00
_cell.angle_beta   90.00
_cell.angle_gamma   90.00
#
_symmetry.space_group_name_H-M   'P 1'
#
loop_
_entity.id
_entity.type
_entity.pdbx_description
1 polymer ?
#
loop_
_entity_poly.entity_id
_entity_poly.type
_entity_poly.pdbx_seq_one_letter_code
_entity_poly.pdbx_strand_id
1 'polypeptide(L)'
;MSTLFATLGPIATGDDPRPVVGVLQLTVGALFWWLAVREWRSRPGPGEEPEEPGWLSAVADLSWWRCCGLGALLAAVNPKNLGLTVAAGSTIGAAGLPAGQTAVAVLAFVLLGSSVMLAVAATGRLAGDRARPLLEALRGWLAANSATVMLILFVVLGASLVGDGLGTLL
;
A
#
# COMPACT_ATOMS: atom_id res chain seq x y z
N MET A 1 19.31 -15.87 -10.39
CA MET A 1 18.08 -15.23 -9.85
C MET A 1 16.88 -15.84 -10.55
N SER A 2 16.68 -17.16 -10.39
CA SER A 2 15.78 -17.96 -11.26
C SER A 2 15.03 -19.08 -10.52
N THR A 3 15.33 -19.28 -9.24
CA THR A 3 14.81 -20.42 -8.46
C THR A 3 13.51 -20.11 -7.71
N LEU A 4 13.14 -18.83 -7.59
CA LEU A 4 11.87 -18.40 -6.97
C LEU A 4 10.65 -18.57 -7.89
N PHE A 5 10.84 -18.63 -9.21
CA PHE A 5 9.76 -18.91 -10.17
C PHE A 5 9.43 -20.41 -10.30
N ALA A 6 10.38 -21.30 -9.98
CA ALA A 6 10.21 -22.74 -10.15
C ALA A 6 9.32 -23.39 -9.07
N THR A 7 9.24 -22.80 -7.87
CA THR A 7 8.41 -23.32 -6.76
C THR A 7 6.94 -22.93 -6.87
N LEU A 8 6.58 -22.01 -7.78
CA LEU A 8 5.19 -21.67 -8.14
C LEU A 8 4.73 -22.32 -9.46
N GLY A 9 5.65 -22.94 -10.20
CA GLY A 9 5.39 -23.59 -11.49
C GLY A 9 4.30 -24.67 -11.52
N PRO A 10 4.04 -25.46 -10.45
CA PRO A 10 3.00 -26.49 -10.50
C PRO A 10 1.56 -25.96 -10.55
N ILE A 11 1.34 -24.64 -10.36
CA ILE A 11 0.00 -24.02 -10.42
C ILE A 11 -0.30 -23.48 -11.83
N ALA A 12 0.69 -23.48 -12.74
CA ALA A 12 0.64 -22.79 -14.03
C ALA A 12 0.45 -23.70 -15.26
N THR A 13 -0.16 -24.89 -15.11
CA THR A 13 -0.41 -25.81 -16.24
C THR A 13 -1.79 -25.67 -16.88
N GLY A 14 -2.38 -24.46 -16.89
CA GLY A 14 -3.58 -24.17 -17.68
C GLY A 14 -3.44 -22.81 -18.36
N ASP A 15 -3.75 -22.74 -19.66
CA ASP A 15 -3.72 -21.55 -20.54
C ASP A 15 -4.73 -20.43 -20.12
N ASP A 16 -5.16 -20.43 -18.87
CA ASP A 16 -6.12 -19.48 -18.32
C ASP A 16 -5.46 -18.69 -17.17
N PRO A 17 -5.27 -17.37 -17.28
CA PRO A 17 -4.64 -16.54 -16.24
C PRO A 17 -5.50 -16.38 -14.97
N ARG A 18 -6.80 -16.66 -15.05
CA ARG A 18 -7.79 -16.42 -13.98
C ARG A 18 -7.49 -17.13 -12.65
N PRO A 19 -7.06 -18.42 -12.62
CA PRO A 19 -6.76 -19.11 -11.38
C PRO A 19 -5.57 -18.51 -10.64
N VAL A 20 -4.55 -18.06 -11.37
CA VAL A 20 -3.35 -17.43 -10.78
C VAL A 20 -3.71 -16.09 -10.14
N VAL A 21 -4.54 -15.29 -10.81
CA VAL A 21 -5.04 -14.02 -10.28
C VAL A 21 -5.87 -14.23 -9.01
N GLY A 22 -6.79 -15.19 -9.02
CA GLY A 22 -7.63 -15.49 -7.85
C GLY A 22 -6.84 -15.98 -6.63
N VAL A 23 -5.89 -16.89 -6.83
CA VAL A 23 -5.00 -17.38 -5.75
C VAL A 23 -4.16 -16.24 -5.17
N LEU A 24 -3.66 -15.35 -6.03
CA LEU A 24 -2.88 -14.19 -5.61
C LEU A 24 -3.71 -13.21 -4.77
N GLN A 25 -4.93 -12.90 -5.20
CA GLN A 25 -5.87 -12.04 -4.47
C GLN A 25 -6.22 -12.64 -3.09
N LEU A 26 -6.50 -13.94 -3.01
CA LEU A 26 -6.77 -14.62 -1.73
C LEU A 26 -5.56 -14.58 -0.79
N THR A 27 -4.35 -14.83 -1.32
CA THR A 27 -3.12 -14.85 -0.52
C THR A 27 -2.84 -13.47 0.08
N VAL A 28 -2.97 -12.41 -0.72
CA VAL A 28 -2.79 -11.03 -0.26
C VAL A 28 -3.90 -10.61 0.71
N GLY A 29 -5.15 -11.01 0.44
CA GLY A 29 -6.27 -10.76 1.36
C GLY A 29 -6.03 -11.40 2.73
N ALA A 30 -5.56 -12.65 2.76
CA ALA A 30 -5.18 -13.34 4.00
C ALA A 30 -4.02 -12.65 4.74
N LEU A 31 -3.03 -12.15 4.00
CA LEU A 31 -1.94 -11.35 4.58
C LEU A 31 -2.47 -10.08 5.26
N PHE A 32 -3.43 -9.38 4.66
CA PHE A 32 -4.04 -8.21 5.29
C PHE A 32 -4.80 -8.55 6.56
N TRP A 33 -5.56 -9.64 6.58
CA TRP A 33 -6.20 -10.11 7.81
C TRP A 33 -5.20 -10.42 8.92
N TRP A 34 -4.10 -11.09 8.58
CA TRP A 34 -3.02 -11.36 9.54
C TRP A 34 -2.41 -10.06 10.08
N LEU A 35 -2.15 -9.08 9.22
CA LEU A 35 -1.63 -7.77 9.63
C LEU A 35 -2.62 -7.01 10.51
N ALA A 36 -3.92 -7.07 10.22
CA ALA A 36 -4.97 -6.47 11.06
C ALA A 36 -4.98 -7.07 12.47
N VAL A 37 -4.89 -8.41 12.57
CA VAL A 37 -4.82 -9.11 13.87
C VAL A 37 -3.54 -8.75 14.61
N ARG A 38 -2.41 -8.65 13.91
CA ARG A 38 -1.14 -8.22 14.49
C ARG A 38 -1.25 -6.80 15.03
N GLU A 39 -1.76 -5.86 14.24
CA GLU A 39 -1.94 -4.46 14.63
C GLU A 39 -2.86 -4.32 15.85
N TRP A 40 -3.97 -5.07 15.88
CA TRP A 40 -4.88 -5.12 17.02
C TRP A 40 -4.17 -5.60 18.30
N ARG A 41 -3.31 -6.61 18.18
CA ARG A 41 -2.56 -7.20 19.30
C ARG A 41 -1.36 -6.35 19.75
N SER A 42 -0.77 -5.60 18.84
CA SER A 42 0.38 -4.73 19.09
C SER A 42 -0.01 -3.33 19.59
N ARG A 43 -1.30 -3.07 19.76
CA ARG A 43 -1.82 -1.77 20.19
C ARG A 43 -1.27 -1.42 21.59
N PRO A 44 -0.50 -0.32 21.74
CA PRO A 44 -0.07 0.17 23.05
C PRO A 44 -1.26 0.53 23.93
N GLY A 45 -1.08 0.44 25.25
CA GLY A 45 -2.13 0.75 26.21
C GLY A 45 -2.48 2.25 26.22
N PRO A 46 -3.64 2.65 26.79
CA PRO A 46 -3.98 4.06 26.93
C PRO A 46 -2.93 4.77 27.82
N GLY A 47 -2.21 5.75 27.27
CA GLY A 47 -1.28 6.61 28.03
C GLY A 47 0.20 6.50 27.65
N GLU A 48 0.59 5.63 26.71
CA GLU A 48 1.94 5.66 26.13
C GLU A 48 2.01 6.71 25.02
N GLU A 49 2.78 7.78 25.26
CA GLU A 49 3.13 8.73 24.20
C GLU A 49 3.94 8.00 23.13
N PRO A 50 3.53 8.03 21.86
CA PRO A 50 4.35 7.52 20.77
C PRO A 50 5.61 8.38 20.71
N GLU A 51 6.74 7.85 21.21
CA GLU A 51 8.04 8.50 21.04
C GLU A 51 8.23 8.82 19.57
N GLU A 52 8.55 10.07 19.24
CA GLU A 52 8.86 10.45 17.87
C GLU A 52 9.97 9.53 17.37
N PRO A 53 9.69 8.67 16.38
CA PRO A 53 10.62 7.62 16.05
C PRO A 53 11.84 8.26 15.39
N GLY A 54 13.03 8.00 15.93
CA GLY A 54 14.28 8.68 15.54
C GLY A 54 14.69 8.57 14.07
N TRP A 55 13.98 7.80 13.25
CA TRP A 55 14.14 7.82 11.78
C TRP A 55 13.51 9.07 11.14
N LEU A 56 12.57 9.74 11.80
CA LEU A 56 11.89 10.92 11.24
C LEU A 56 12.83 12.11 11.10
N SER A 57 13.73 12.31 12.06
CA SER A 57 14.81 13.30 11.99
C SER A 57 15.86 12.93 10.94
N ALA A 58 16.18 11.64 10.77
CA ALA A 58 17.11 11.16 9.75
C ALA A 58 16.62 11.38 8.31
N VAL A 59 15.30 11.50 8.10
CA VAL A 59 14.71 11.76 6.78
C VAL A 59 14.75 13.25 6.40
N ALA A 60 14.86 14.16 7.37
CA ALA A 60 14.86 15.61 7.13
C ALA A 60 16.07 16.07 6.29
N ASP A 61 17.22 15.39 6.43
CA ASP A 61 18.48 15.75 5.76
C ASP A 61 18.75 14.95 4.47
N LEU A 62 17.78 14.17 3.99
CA LEU A 62 17.97 13.37 2.78
C LEU A 62 17.95 14.25 1.52
N SER A 63 18.94 14.03 0.65
CA SER A 63 18.95 14.63 -0.69
C SER A 63 17.79 14.08 -1.55
N TRP A 64 17.35 14.87 -2.53
CA TRP A 64 16.24 14.51 -3.44
C TRP A 64 16.32 13.07 -3.97
N TRP A 65 17.49 12.64 -4.44
CA TRP A 65 17.70 11.29 -4.97
C TRP A 65 17.58 10.19 -3.91
N ARG A 66 18.02 10.46 -2.67
CA ARG A 66 17.87 9.52 -1.56
C ARG A 66 16.41 9.41 -1.11
N CYS A 67 15.66 10.51 -1.14
CA CYS A 67 14.21 10.50 -0.91
C CYS A 67 13.47 9.70 -1.97
N CYS A 68 13.81 9.85 -3.26
CA CYS A 68 13.24 9.03 -4.32
C CYS A 68 13.55 7.55 -4.13
N GLY A 69 14.81 7.21 -3.82
CA GLY A 69 15.21 5.82 -3.55
C GLY A 69 14.51 5.22 -2.34
N LEU A 70 14.42 5.96 -1.23
CA LEU A 70 13.72 5.53 -0.02
C LEU A 70 12.22 5.38 -0.26
N GLY A 71 11.61 6.30 -1.02
CA GLY A 71 10.21 6.21 -1.42
C GLY A 71 9.92 4.99 -2.28
N ALA A 72 10.79 4.68 -3.24
CA ALA A 72 10.67 3.47 -4.07
C ALA A 72 10.84 2.19 -3.24
N LEU A 73 11.83 2.16 -2.34
CA LEU A 73 12.04 1.04 -1.41
C LEU A 73 10.84 0.85 -0.49
N LEU A 74 10.35 1.91 0.15
CA LEU A 74 9.19 1.86 1.03
C LEU A 74 7.93 1.47 0.25
N ALA A 75 7.77 1.92 -0.99
CA ALA A 75 6.65 1.48 -1.82
C ALA A 75 6.70 -0.02 -2.12
N ALA A 76 7.90 -0.56 -2.36
CA ALA A 76 8.10 -1.98 -2.64
C ALA A 76 8.03 -2.88 -1.40
N VAL A 77 8.37 -2.39 -0.21
CA VAL A 77 8.46 -3.21 1.01
C VAL A 77 7.26 -3.00 1.94
N ASN A 78 6.49 -1.91 1.78
CA ASN A 78 5.32 -1.67 2.62
C ASN A 78 4.19 -2.64 2.25
N PRO A 79 3.77 -3.52 3.18
CA PRO A 79 2.77 -4.55 2.90
C PRO A 79 1.43 -3.97 2.43
N LYS A 80 1.08 -2.76 2.88
CA LYS A 80 -0.10 -2.03 2.41
C LYS A 80 -0.02 -1.75 0.90
N ASN A 81 1.10 -1.20 0.47
CA ASN A 81 1.28 -0.79 -0.91
C ASN A 81 1.45 -2.00 -1.82
N LEU A 82 2.11 -3.05 -1.34
CA LEU A 82 2.23 -4.31 -2.05
C LEU A 82 0.87 -4.92 -2.36
N GLY A 83 -0.03 -5.03 -1.37
CA GLY A 83 -1.33 -5.64 -1.64
C GLY A 83 -2.19 -4.83 -2.60
N LEU A 84 -2.16 -3.49 -2.50
CA LEU A 84 -2.85 -2.61 -3.44
C LEU A 84 -2.27 -2.70 -4.87
N THR A 85 -0.95 -2.77 -4.99
CA THR A 85 -0.25 -2.84 -6.28
C THR A 85 -0.44 -4.19 -6.94
N VAL A 86 -0.46 -5.27 -6.15
CA VAL A 86 -0.77 -6.62 -6.63
C VAL A 86 -2.21 -6.68 -7.14
N ALA A 87 -3.18 -6.16 -6.40
CA ALA A 87 -4.58 -6.14 -6.83
C ALA A 87 -4.81 -5.28 -8.07
N ALA A 88 -4.25 -4.07 -8.11
CA ALA A 88 -4.33 -3.21 -9.29
C ALA A 88 -3.61 -3.85 -10.50
N GLY A 89 -2.43 -4.42 -10.28
CA GLY A 89 -1.65 -5.10 -11.31
C GLY A 89 -2.37 -6.33 -11.86
N SER A 90 -3.05 -7.12 -11.02
CA SER A 90 -3.83 -8.26 -11.48
C SER A 90 -5.04 -7.84 -12.30
N THR A 91 -5.75 -6.78 -11.88
CA THR A 91 -6.92 -6.27 -12.62
C THR A 91 -6.52 -5.67 -13.96
N ILE A 92 -5.46 -4.84 -13.98
CA ILE A 92 -4.95 -4.24 -15.22
C ILE A 92 -4.36 -5.33 -16.15
N GLY A 93 -3.64 -6.30 -15.59
CA GLY A 93 -3.03 -7.39 -16.35
C GLY A 93 -4.06 -8.34 -16.96
N ALA A 94 -5.15 -8.63 -16.25
CA ALA A 94 -6.24 -9.47 -16.75
C ALA A 94 -7.10 -8.78 -17.83
N ALA A 95 -7.04 -7.45 -17.94
CA ALA A 95 -7.85 -6.69 -18.89
C ALA A 95 -7.44 -6.87 -20.37
N GLY A 96 -6.30 -7.51 -20.65
CA GLY A 96 -5.86 -7.81 -22.02
C GLY A 96 -5.60 -6.57 -22.89
N LEU A 97 -5.29 -5.43 -22.26
CA LEU A 97 -5.13 -4.15 -22.94
C LEU A 97 -3.85 -4.09 -23.79
N PRO A 98 -3.88 -3.40 -24.96
CA PRO A 98 -2.67 -3.04 -25.69
C PRO A 98 -1.69 -2.24 -24.82
N ALA A 99 -0.38 -2.39 -25.05
CA ALA A 99 0.67 -1.82 -24.21
C ALA A 99 0.51 -0.31 -23.89
N GLY A 100 0.06 0.49 -24.87
CA GLY A 100 -0.20 1.91 -24.67
C GLY A 100 -1.35 2.19 -23.69
N GLN A 101 -2.42 1.41 -23.75
CA GLN A 101 -3.56 1.54 -22.84
C GLN A 101 -3.21 1.03 -21.44
N THR A 102 -2.43 -0.05 -21.33
CA THR A 102 -1.87 -0.52 -20.06
C THR A 102 -1.01 0.55 -19.39
N ALA A 103 -0.13 1.23 -20.14
CA ALA A 103 0.69 2.30 -19.62
C ALA A 103 -0.14 3.47 -19.09
N VAL A 104 -1.22 3.85 -19.79
CA VAL A 104 -2.16 4.88 -19.34
C VAL A 104 -2.90 4.46 -18.06
N ALA A 105 -3.36 3.22 -17.98
CA ALA A 105 -4.04 2.69 -16.79
C ALA A 105 -3.11 2.68 -15.56
N VAL A 106 -1.86 2.26 -15.72
CA VAL A 106 -0.84 2.30 -14.67
C VAL A 106 -0.54 3.73 -14.25
N LEU A 107 -0.36 4.65 -15.20
CA LEU A 107 -0.14 6.07 -14.90
C LEU A 107 -1.30 6.68 -14.12
N ALA A 108 -2.54 6.40 -14.52
CA ALA A 108 -3.73 6.87 -13.80
C ALA A 108 -3.77 6.31 -12.37
N PHE A 109 -3.51 5.02 -12.18
CA PHE A 109 -3.43 4.39 -10.86
C PHE A 109 -2.37 5.07 -9.97
N VAL A 110 -1.17 5.30 -10.50
CA VAL A 110 -0.07 5.94 -9.75
C VAL A 110 -0.41 7.38 -9.39
N LEU A 111 -0.97 8.16 -10.32
CA LEU A 111 -1.34 9.56 -10.07
C LEU A 111 -2.47 9.67 -9.03
N LEU A 112 -3.49 8.81 -9.12
CA LEU A 112 -4.57 8.77 -8.15
C LEU A 112 -4.05 8.37 -6.77
N GLY A 113 -3.23 7.32 -6.67
CA GLY A 113 -2.63 6.87 -5.42
C GLY A 113 -1.69 7.90 -4.79
N SER A 114 -1.01 8.71 -5.61
CA SER A 114 -0.06 9.73 -5.14
C SER A 114 -0.71 11.09 -4.86
N SER A 115 -1.93 11.32 -5.36
CA SER A 115 -2.61 12.62 -5.34
C SER A 115 -2.74 13.23 -3.94
N VAL A 116 -3.11 12.42 -2.94
CA VAL A 116 -3.27 12.87 -1.56
C VAL A 116 -1.93 13.32 -0.97
N MET A 117 -0.86 12.58 -1.24
CA MET A 117 0.48 12.92 -0.75
C MET A 117 1.00 14.20 -1.42
N LEU A 118 0.75 14.35 -2.73
CA LEU A 118 1.07 15.57 -3.47
C LEU A 118 0.28 16.77 -2.95
N ALA A 119 -1.00 16.59 -2.61
CA ALA A 119 -1.82 17.64 -2.02
C ALA A 119 -1.27 18.11 -0.67
N VAL A 120 -0.96 17.19 0.25
CA VAL A 120 -0.37 17.54 1.56
C VAL A 120 0.97 18.27 1.38
N ALA A 121 1.84 17.77 0.49
CA ALA A 121 3.12 18.41 0.20
C ALA A 121 2.96 19.80 -0.44
N ALA A 122 2.00 19.96 -1.34
CA ALA A 122 1.69 21.23 -1.98
C ALA A 122 1.13 22.24 -0.97
N THR A 123 0.23 21.82 -0.07
CA THR A 123 -0.31 22.67 1.00
C THR A 123 0.81 23.20 1.90
N GLY A 124 1.73 22.34 2.34
CA GLY A 124 2.88 22.77 3.16
C GLY A 124 3.78 23.79 2.46
N ARG A 125 4.00 23.63 1.15
CA ARG A 125 4.85 24.55 0.36
C ARG A 125 4.16 25.87 -0.01
N LEU A 126 2.88 25.83 -0.37
CA LEU A 126 2.16 27.00 -0.89
C LEU A 126 1.55 27.86 0.22
N ALA A 127 1.09 27.25 1.31
CA ALA A 127 0.43 27.97 2.40
C ALA A 127 1.35 28.28 3.59
N GLY A 128 2.56 27.70 3.62
CA GLY A 128 3.61 28.01 4.61
C GLY A 128 3.09 28.00 6.05
N ASP A 129 3.32 29.10 6.78
CA ASP A 129 2.93 29.23 8.19
C ASP A 129 1.42 29.12 8.44
N ARG A 130 0.56 29.41 7.45
CA ARG A 130 -0.90 29.23 7.62
C ARG A 130 -1.31 27.76 7.66
N ALA A 131 -0.54 26.87 7.04
CA ALA A 131 -0.83 25.44 7.04
C ALA A 131 -0.24 24.69 8.24
N ARG A 132 0.77 25.27 8.92
CA ARG A 132 1.44 24.64 10.07
C ARG A 132 0.48 24.16 11.16
N PRO A 133 -0.46 24.97 11.71
CA PRO A 133 -1.34 24.51 12.77
C PRO A 133 -2.26 23.36 12.32
N LEU A 134 -2.72 23.39 11.06
CA LEU A 134 -3.54 22.32 10.50
C LEU A 134 -2.72 21.02 10.34
N LEU A 135 -1.50 21.12 9.79
CA LEU A 135 -0.63 19.97 9.57
C LEU A 135 -0.18 19.34 10.89
N GLU A 136 0.07 20.15 11.92
CA GLU A 136 0.41 19.67 13.27
C GLU A 136 -0.79 18.98 13.93
N ALA A 137 -2.00 19.54 13.84
CA ALA A 137 -3.21 18.91 14.34
C ALA A 137 -3.50 17.57 13.63
N LEU A 138 -3.37 17.54 12.30
CA LEU A 138 -3.49 16.31 11.51
C LEU A 138 -2.44 15.28 11.93
N ARG A 139 -1.17 15.69 12.07
CA ARG A 139 -0.09 14.81 12.52
C ARG A 139 -0.39 14.21 13.89
N GLY A 140 -0.83 15.02 14.85
CA GLY A 140 -1.20 14.55 16.19
C GLY A 140 -2.35 13.56 16.16
N TRP A 141 -3.41 13.86 15.40
CA TRP A 141 -4.55 12.94 15.24
C TRP A 141 -4.14 11.63 14.56
N LEU A 142 -3.34 11.70 13.50
CA LEU A 142 -2.85 10.52 12.79
C LEU A 142 -1.93 9.68 13.68
N ALA A 143 -1.07 10.29 14.49
CA ALA A 143 -0.21 9.56 15.43
C ALA A 143 -1.07 8.77 16.43
N ALA A 144 -2.05 9.43 17.05
CA ALA A 144 -2.93 8.82 18.04
C ALA A 144 -3.87 7.74 17.47
N ASN A 145 -4.28 7.87 16.21
CA ASN A 145 -5.25 6.97 15.57
C ASN A 145 -4.61 6.01 14.55
N SER A 146 -3.28 6.05 14.37
CA SER A 146 -2.55 5.29 13.34
C SER A 146 -2.89 3.80 13.35
N ALA A 147 -2.86 3.16 14.53
CA ALA A 147 -3.22 1.76 14.69
C ALA A 147 -4.67 1.46 14.30
N THR A 148 -5.62 2.32 14.71
CA THR A 148 -7.05 2.17 14.38
C THR A 148 -7.29 2.32 12.88
N VAL A 149 -6.69 3.35 12.27
CA VAL A 149 -6.80 3.61 10.82
C VAL A 149 -6.21 2.44 10.04
N MET A 150 -5.04 1.95 10.44
CA MET A 150 -4.37 0.84 9.76
C MET A 150 -5.17 -0.46 9.89
N LEU A 151 -5.75 -0.73 11.05
CA LEU A 151 -6.63 -1.88 11.27
C LEU A 151 -7.85 -1.84 10.36
N ILE A 152 -8.59 -0.72 10.35
CA ILE A 152 -9.77 -0.56 9.50
C ILE A 152 -9.37 -0.76 8.03
N LEU A 153 -8.26 -0.15 7.63
CA LEU A 153 -7.73 -0.27 6.28
C LEU A 153 -7.41 -1.73 5.91
N PHE A 154 -6.68 -2.46 6.76
CA PHE A 154 -6.36 -3.86 6.49
C PHE A 154 -7.60 -4.76 6.45
N VAL A 155 -8.59 -4.51 7.32
CA VAL A 155 -9.86 -5.26 7.29
C VAL A 155 -10.60 -5.02 5.98
N VAL A 156 -10.75 -3.76 5.56
CA VAL A 156 -11.48 -3.40 4.33
C VAL A 156 -10.76 -3.94 3.09
N LEU A 157 -9.43 -3.76 2.99
CA LEU A 157 -8.65 -4.28 1.86
C LEU A 157 -8.64 -5.80 1.83
N GLY A 158 -8.51 -6.44 2.99
CA GLY A 158 -8.57 -7.89 3.11
C GLY A 158 -9.92 -8.44 2.66
N ALA A 159 -11.03 -7.85 3.10
CA ALA A 159 -12.37 -8.24 2.69
C ALA A 159 -12.61 -8.05 1.18
N SER A 160 -12.18 -6.91 0.62
CA SER A 160 -12.31 -6.64 -0.82
C SER A 160 -11.56 -7.65 -1.66
N LEU A 161 -10.28 -7.91 -1.35
CA LEU A 161 -9.46 -8.86 -2.12
C LEU A 161 -9.95 -10.30 -2.00
N VAL A 162 -10.43 -10.71 -0.82
CA VAL A 162 -11.03 -12.04 -0.66
C VAL A 162 -12.29 -12.15 -1.51
N GLY A 163 -13.12 -11.10 -1.55
CA GLY A 163 -14.29 -11.03 -2.41
C GLY A 163 -13.95 -11.17 -3.90
N ASP A 164 -12.98 -10.38 -4.38
CA ASP A 164 -12.52 -10.42 -5.77
C ASP A 164 -11.90 -11.78 -6.13
N GLY A 165 -11.11 -12.36 -5.22
CA GLY A 165 -10.48 -13.67 -5.40
C GLY A 165 -11.50 -14.81 -5.50
N LEU A 166 -12.53 -14.80 -4.64
CA LEU A 166 -13.63 -15.74 -4.73
C LEU A 166 -14.43 -15.57 -6.03
N GLY A 167 -14.72 -14.33 -6.44
CA GLY A 167 -15.44 -14.05 -7.69
C GLY A 167 -14.64 -14.36 -8.96
N THR A 168 -13.31 -14.46 -8.87
CA THR A 168 -12.46 -14.86 -9.99
C THR A 168 -12.34 -16.39 -10.12
N LEU A 169 -12.51 -17.14 -9.01
CA LEU A 169 -12.33 -18.59 -8.94
C LEU A 169 -13.63 -19.41 -9.07
N LEU A 170 -14.79 -18.81 -8.76
CA LEU A 170 -16.12 -19.41 -8.84
C LEU A 170 -16.87 -18.95 -10.09
#